data_AF-A0A7C1I3C9-F1
#
_entry.id   AF-A0A7C1I3C9-F1
#
_cell.length_a   1.000
_cell.length_b   1.000
_cell.length_c   1.000
_cell.angle_alpha   90.00
_cell.angle_beta   90.00
_cell.angle_gamma   90.00
#
_symmetry.space_group_name_H-M   'P 1'
#
loop_
_entity.id
_entity.type
_entity.pdbx_description
1 polymer ?
#
loop_
_entity_poly.entity_id
_entity_poly.type
_entity_poly.pdbx_seq_one_letter_code
_entity_poly.pdbx_strand_id
1 'polypeptide(L)'
;MFIRFAVVTTSTETHSRFRIVYRLVAAFLIALVVAACTSSERDEPSVDTVSHAPIVVVFNGCGAPGAARAIAEALRAEGWDIGNGYGENAESFDYPDTFVVDYVGDRETAQRIAEKLGTFMIQQISHDPDRFGTVGVIVGADYRARVAQLLEG
;
A
#
# COMPACT_ATOMS: atom_id res chain seq x y z
N MET A 1 50.22 -73.33 5.17
CA MET A 1 50.96 -72.11 4.76
C MET A 1 49.94 -71.14 4.17
N PHE A 2 49.92 -69.90 4.68
CA PHE A 2 48.79 -68.96 4.81
C PHE A 2 47.90 -68.69 3.56
N ILE A 3 46.57 -68.74 3.77
CA ILE A 3 45.56 -68.12 2.88
C ILE A 3 45.36 -66.67 3.36
N ARG A 4 45.66 -65.69 2.51
CA ARG A 4 45.35 -64.27 2.75
C ARG A 4 43.96 -63.95 2.18
N PHE A 5 43.04 -63.52 3.03
CA PHE A 5 41.80 -62.86 2.63
C PHE A 5 42.11 -61.42 2.20
N ALA A 6 41.77 -61.06 0.97
CA ALA A 6 41.69 -59.66 0.54
C ALA A 6 40.32 -59.11 0.94
N VAL A 7 40.31 -58.22 1.95
CA VAL A 7 39.13 -57.44 2.30
C VAL A 7 38.92 -56.39 1.20
N VAL A 8 37.80 -56.51 0.49
CA VAL A 8 37.33 -55.51 -0.48
C VAL A 8 37.01 -54.22 0.30
N THR A 9 37.80 -53.18 0.10
CA THR A 9 37.64 -51.86 0.73
C THR A 9 37.30 -50.81 -0.32
N THR A 10 36.07 -50.81 -0.85
CA THR A 10 35.61 -49.72 -1.73
C THR A 10 34.13 -49.40 -1.47
N SER A 11 33.81 -48.96 -0.26
CA SER A 11 32.46 -48.42 0.07
C SER A 11 32.55 -47.07 0.80
N THR A 12 33.50 -46.21 0.41
CA THR A 12 33.64 -44.86 0.98
C THR A 12 33.56 -43.75 -0.08
N GLU A 13 33.78 -44.04 -1.37
CA GLU A 13 33.78 -43.02 -2.43
C GLU A 13 32.36 -42.51 -2.80
N THR A 14 31.36 -43.38 -2.79
CA THR A 14 29.98 -43.05 -3.19
C THR A 14 29.31 -42.07 -2.23
N HIS A 15 29.64 -42.16 -0.93
CA HIS A 15 29.09 -41.30 0.11
C HIS A 15 29.59 -39.84 0.02
N SER A 16 30.84 -39.63 -0.41
CA SER A 16 31.41 -38.29 -0.56
C SER A 16 30.77 -37.53 -1.73
N ARG A 17 30.58 -38.22 -2.86
CA ARG A 17 29.93 -37.65 -4.05
C ARG A 17 28.48 -37.25 -3.77
N PHE A 18 27.73 -38.08 -3.06
CA PHE A 18 26.35 -37.76 -2.66
C PHE A 18 26.26 -36.52 -1.78
N ARG A 19 27.19 -36.35 -0.82
CA ARG A 19 27.23 -35.18 0.06
C ARG A 19 27.58 -33.89 -0.68
N ILE A 20 28.48 -33.99 -1.66
CA ILE A 20 28.85 -32.86 -2.52
C ILE A 20 27.67 -32.45 -3.40
N VAL A 21 27.05 -33.42 -4.09
CA VAL A 21 25.87 -33.15 -4.94
C VAL A 21 24.72 -32.57 -4.12
N TYR A 22 24.44 -33.11 -2.93
CA TYR A 22 23.42 -32.58 -2.03
C TYR A 22 23.70 -31.13 -1.61
N ARG A 23 24.96 -30.79 -1.27
CA ARG A 23 25.33 -29.41 -0.93
C ARG A 23 25.18 -28.45 -2.10
N LEU A 24 25.54 -28.88 -3.32
CA LEU A 24 25.39 -28.06 -4.53
C LEU A 24 23.91 -27.81 -4.86
N VAL A 25 23.08 -28.84 -4.75
CA VAL A 25 21.63 -28.71 -4.96
C VAL A 25 21.00 -27.81 -3.90
N ALA A 26 21.34 -28.01 -2.62
CA ALA A 26 20.84 -27.16 -1.54
C ALA A 26 21.27 -25.70 -1.72
N ALA A 27 22.54 -25.43 -2.07
CA ALA A 27 23.03 -24.08 -2.33
C ALA A 27 22.34 -23.42 -3.53
N PHE A 28 22.09 -24.18 -4.60
CA PHE A 28 21.36 -23.69 -5.77
C PHE A 28 19.90 -23.36 -5.44
N LEU A 29 19.20 -24.21 -4.67
CA LEU A 29 17.83 -23.94 -4.23
C LEU A 29 17.77 -22.72 -3.31
N ILE A 30 18.72 -22.58 -2.37
CA ILE A 30 18.82 -21.38 -1.52
C ILE A 30 19.07 -20.13 -2.36
N ALA A 31 19.98 -20.19 -3.33
CA ALA A 31 20.25 -19.07 -4.24
C ALA A 31 19.01 -18.70 -5.07
N LEU A 32 18.21 -19.69 -5.49
CA LEU A 32 16.96 -19.48 -6.24
C LEU A 32 15.89 -18.82 -5.36
N VAL A 33 15.79 -19.23 -4.08
CA VAL A 33 14.92 -18.58 -3.09
C VAL A 33 15.39 -17.15 -2.79
N VAL A 34 16.69 -16.91 -2.61
CA VAL A 34 17.24 -15.56 -2.36
C VAL A 34 17.06 -14.66 -3.59
N ALA A 35 17.30 -15.16 -4.81
CA ALA A 35 17.05 -14.42 -6.04
C ALA A 35 15.56 -14.09 -6.22
N ALA A 36 14.67 -14.99 -5.83
CA ALA A 36 13.23 -14.74 -5.83
C ALA A 36 12.78 -13.79 -4.70
N CYS A 37 13.50 -13.74 -3.58
CA CYS A 37 13.21 -12.86 -2.43
C CYS A 37 13.88 -11.48 -2.52
N THR A 38 14.88 -11.28 -3.38
CA THR A 38 15.59 -9.99 -3.55
C THR A 38 14.87 -9.01 -4.48
N SER A 39 13.57 -9.22 -4.71
CA SER A 39 12.73 -8.26 -5.41
C SER A 39 12.06 -7.33 -4.40
N SER A 40 12.64 -6.14 -4.21
CA SER A 40 11.95 -4.84 -3.98
C SER A 40 12.77 -3.89 -3.10
N GLU A 41 13.94 -3.49 -3.57
CA GLU A 41 14.51 -2.18 -3.26
C GLU A 41 14.67 -1.44 -4.59
N ARG A 42 13.53 -1.10 -5.21
CA ARG A 42 13.51 -0.04 -6.21
C ARG A 42 13.67 1.26 -5.44
N ASP A 43 14.88 1.80 -5.50
CA ASP A 43 15.18 3.19 -5.23
C ASP A 43 14.36 4.02 -6.23
N GLU A 44 13.14 4.39 -5.84
CA GLU A 44 12.32 5.33 -6.59
C GLU A 44 13.01 6.71 -6.52
N PRO A 45 13.06 7.45 -7.63
CA PRO A 45 13.77 8.72 -7.69
C PRO A 45 13.21 9.65 -6.62
N SER A 46 14.10 10.17 -5.77
CA SER A 46 13.77 11.22 -4.81
C SER A 46 13.29 12.45 -5.58
N VAL A 47 11.97 12.57 -5.71
CA VAL A 47 11.33 13.79 -6.17
C VAL A 47 11.70 14.87 -5.16
N ASP A 48 12.43 15.87 -5.63
CA ASP A 48 12.81 17.07 -4.89
C ASP A 48 11.62 17.56 -4.07
N THR A 49 11.67 17.33 -2.75
CA THR A 49 10.59 17.64 -1.83
C THR A 49 10.57 19.15 -1.61
N VAL A 50 10.03 19.89 -2.57
CA VAL A 50 9.31 21.11 -2.21
C VAL A 50 8.10 20.61 -1.44
N SER A 51 8.17 20.67 -0.11
CA SER A 51 7.05 20.38 0.79
C SER A 51 5.84 21.23 0.38
N HIS A 52 5.03 20.70 -0.53
CA HIS A 52 3.73 21.26 -0.85
C HIS A 52 2.79 20.78 0.24
N ALA A 53 1.97 21.69 0.74
CA ALA A 53 0.90 21.33 1.66
C ALA A 53 0.05 20.22 1.02
N PRO A 54 -0.42 19.24 1.81
CA PRO A 54 -1.19 18.14 1.27
C PRO A 54 -2.50 18.65 0.66
N ILE A 55 -2.74 18.28 -0.60
CA ILE A 55 -3.96 18.64 -1.32
C ILE A 55 -4.95 17.49 -1.21
N VAL A 56 -6.14 17.79 -0.68
CA VAL A 56 -7.24 16.84 -0.54
C VAL A 56 -8.20 16.98 -1.73
N VAL A 57 -8.60 15.87 -2.33
CA VAL A 57 -9.68 15.83 -3.32
C VAL A 57 -10.86 15.06 -2.76
N VAL A 58 -12.08 15.55 -3.00
CA VAL A 58 -13.31 14.94 -2.46
C VAL A 58 -14.18 14.44 -3.60
N PHE A 59 -14.58 13.17 -3.56
CA PHE A 59 -15.38 12.53 -4.60
C PHE A 59 -16.71 12.01 -4.05
N ASN A 60 -17.81 12.32 -4.73
CA ASN A 60 -19.14 11.83 -4.42
C ASN A 60 -19.28 10.38 -4.85
N GLY A 61 -19.23 9.47 -3.88
CA GLY A 61 -19.36 8.03 -4.08
C GLY A 61 -20.74 7.46 -3.77
N CYS A 62 -21.71 8.27 -3.35
CA CYS A 62 -23.07 7.79 -3.05
C CYS A 62 -24.16 8.35 -3.97
N GLY A 63 -23.79 9.27 -4.88
CA GLY A 63 -24.70 9.91 -5.82
C GLY A 63 -25.66 10.92 -5.19
N ALA A 64 -25.62 11.13 -3.87
CA ALA A 64 -26.46 12.11 -3.20
C ALA A 64 -26.03 13.54 -3.59
N PRO A 65 -26.96 14.40 -4.06
CA PRO A 65 -26.62 15.77 -4.44
C PRO A 65 -26.00 16.56 -3.29
N GLY A 66 -24.81 17.14 -3.54
CA GLY A 66 -24.09 17.96 -2.56
C GLY A 66 -23.35 17.19 -1.46
N ALA A 67 -23.28 15.85 -1.50
CA ALA A 67 -22.56 15.06 -0.50
C ALA A 67 -21.06 15.40 -0.46
N ALA A 68 -20.38 15.41 -1.61
CA ALA A 68 -18.98 15.82 -1.70
C ALA A 68 -18.77 17.27 -1.25
N ARG A 69 -19.68 18.18 -1.63
CA ARG A 69 -19.62 19.58 -1.21
C ARG A 69 -19.69 19.74 0.30
N ALA A 70 -20.60 19.03 0.97
CA ALA A 70 -20.75 19.10 2.42
C ALA A 70 -19.46 18.65 3.14
N ILE A 71 -18.83 17.57 2.67
CA ILE A 71 -17.56 17.09 3.23
C ILE A 71 -16.41 18.06 2.91
N ALA A 72 -16.33 18.57 1.68
CA ALA A 72 -15.30 19.53 1.27
C ALA A 72 -15.38 20.84 2.05
N GLU A 73 -16.58 21.35 2.32
CA GLU A 73 -16.80 22.54 3.14
C GLU A 73 -16.39 22.30 4.59
N ALA A 74 -16.75 21.14 5.16
CA ALA A 74 -16.38 20.78 6.53
C ALA A 74 -14.86 20.60 6.70
N LEU A 75 -14.19 19.90 5.78
CA LEU A 75 -12.74 19.74 5.81
C LEU A 75 -12.00 21.07 5.59
N ARG A 76 -12.54 21.96 4.75
CA ARG A 76 -11.97 23.31 4.57
C ARG A 76 -12.10 24.14 5.85
N ALA A 77 -13.19 23.98 6.61
CA ALA A 77 -13.34 24.63 7.92
C ALA A 77 -12.30 24.14 8.94
N GLU A 78 -11.85 22.89 8.83
CA GLU A 78 -10.74 22.31 9.60
C GLU A 78 -9.35 22.75 9.11
N GLY A 79 -9.27 23.53 8.01
CA GLY A 79 -8.01 24.06 7.47
C GLY A 79 -7.32 23.19 6.41
N TRP A 80 -7.99 22.15 5.89
CA TRP A 80 -7.46 21.35 4.78
C TRP A 80 -7.60 22.08 3.45
N ASP A 81 -6.57 21.98 2.61
CA ASP A 81 -6.62 22.50 1.23
C ASP A 81 -7.35 21.51 0.33
N ILE A 82 -8.43 21.98 -0.31
CA ILE A 82 -9.27 21.14 -1.18
C ILE A 82 -9.01 21.50 -2.64
N GLY A 83 -8.34 20.61 -3.37
CA GLY A 83 -7.87 20.85 -4.73
C GLY A 83 -8.97 20.90 -5.79
N ASN A 84 -10.06 20.14 -5.59
CA ASN A 84 -11.17 20.06 -6.56
C ASN A 84 -12.38 20.93 -6.17
N GLY A 85 -12.14 22.04 -5.47
CA GLY A 85 -13.15 23.06 -5.18
C GLY A 85 -14.24 22.59 -4.21
N TYR A 86 -15.42 22.27 -4.77
CA TYR A 86 -16.60 21.77 -4.04
C TYR A 86 -16.78 20.24 -4.13
N GLY A 87 -15.79 19.54 -4.67
CA GLY A 87 -15.83 18.11 -4.90
C GLY A 87 -16.41 17.73 -6.26
N GLU A 88 -16.04 16.53 -6.69
CA GLU A 88 -16.43 15.93 -7.98
C GLU A 88 -17.16 14.60 -7.76
N ASN A 89 -17.54 13.90 -8.82
CA ASN A 89 -18.11 12.57 -8.71
C ASN A 89 -17.00 11.50 -8.70
N ALA A 90 -17.21 10.44 -7.91
CA ALA A 90 -16.40 9.24 -8.02
C ALA A 90 -16.75 8.47 -9.30
N GLU A 91 -15.97 7.43 -9.61
CA GLU A 91 -16.23 6.53 -10.76
C GLU A 91 -17.47 5.64 -10.55
N SER A 92 -17.91 5.46 -9.30
CA SER A 92 -19.11 4.73 -8.91
C SER A 92 -19.89 5.49 -7.84
N PHE A 93 -21.21 5.23 -7.75
CA PHE A 93 -22.10 5.80 -6.75
C PHE A 93 -22.60 4.79 -5.70
N ASP A 94 -22.02 3.58 -5.70
CA ASP A 94 -22.46 2.49 -4.84
C ASP A 94 -21.62 2.35 -3.55
N TYR A 95 -20.91 3.41 -3.13
CA TYR A 95 -20.10 3.37 -1.91
C TYR A 95 -20.99 3.58 -0.67
N PRO A 96 -21.15 2.55 0.20
CA PRO A 96 -21.99 2.68 1.39
C PRO A 96 -21.33 3.55 2.45
N ASP A 97 -20.00 3.45 2.57
CA ASP A 97 -19.20 4.09 3.60
C ASP A 97 -18.22 5.09 3.00
N THR A 98 -18.02 6.21 3.70
CA THR A 98 -17.00 7.21 3.38
C THR A 98 -15.64 6.69 3.79
N PHE A 99 -14.60 6.83 2.97
CA PHE A 99 -13.24 6.41 3.31
C PHE A 99 -12.18 7.30 2.67
N VAL A 100 -10.94 7.19 3.17
CA VAL A 100 -9.81 7.99 2.72
C VAL A 100 -8.83 7.16 1.90
N VAL A 101 -8.23 7.76 0.87
CA VAL A 101 -7.24 7.14 -0.01
C VAL A 101 -5.94 7.93 0.04
N ASP A 102 -4.84 7.28 0.42
CA ASP A 102 -3.49 7.83 0.27
C ASP A 102 -2.96 7.53 -1.14
N TYR A 103 -2.74 8.58 -1.94
CA TYR A 103 -2.30 8.47 -3.33
C TYR A 103 -0.78 8.63 -3.50
N VAL A 104 -0.05 9.17 -2.53
CA VAL A 104 1.38 9.51 -2.68
C VAL A 104 2.29 8.84 -1.66
N GLY A 105 1.72 8.07 -0.71
CA GLY A 105 2.45 7.39 0.35
C GLY A 105 2.55 8.21 1.64
N ASP A 106 1.87 9.35 1.74
CA ASP A 106 1.77 10.14 2.97
C ASP A 106 0.65 9.59 3.86
N ARG A 107 0.95 8.42 4.44
CA ARG A 107 0.02 7.71 5.31
C ARG A 107 -0.35 8.50 6.55
N GLU A 108 0.56 9.32 7.09
CA GLU A 108 0.29 10.12 8.29
C GLU A 108 -0.82 11.13 8.01
N THR A 109 -0.72 11.88 6.91
CA THR A 109 -1.74 12.85 6.54
C THR A 109 -3.09 12.19 6.26
N ALA A 110 -3.11 11.12 5.47
CA ALA A 110 -4.34 10.40 5.17
C ALA A 110 -5.00 9.84 6.44
N GLN A 111 -4.20 9.32 7.38
CA GLN A 111 -4.69 8.81 8.65
C GLN A 111 -5.31 9.92 9.52
N ARG A 112 -4.71 11.12 9.58
CA ARG A 112 -5.29 12.26 10.32
C ARG A 112 -6.66 12.66 9.78
N ILE A 113 -6.81 12.68 8.45
CA ILE A 113 -8.10 12.97 7.81
C ILE A 113 -9.13 11.88 8.12
N ALA A 114 -8.71 10.60 8.07
CA ALA A 114 -9.57 9.47 8.39
C ALA A 114 -10.05 9.51 9.85
N GLU A 115 -9.17 9.85 10.80
CA GLU A 115 -9.51 10.02 12.21
C GLU A 115 -10.51 11.15 12.44
N LYS A 116 -10.31 12.30 11.79
CA LYS A 116 -11.25 13.43 11.84
C LYS A 116 -12.63 13.08 11.29
N LEU A 117 -12.68 12.28 10.22
CA LEU A 117 -13.91 11.75 9.65
C LEU A 117 -14.46 10.54 10.44
N GLY A 118 -13.71 9.95 11.37
CA GLY A 118 -14.09 8.73 12.06
C GLY A 118 -14.27 7.53 11.11
N THR A 119 -13.39 7.40 10.11
CA THR A 119 -13.41 6.33 9.10
C THR A 119 -12.05 5.66 8.92
N PHE A 120 -11.97 4.66 8.05
CA PHE A 120 -10.74 3.97 7.65
C PHE A 120 -10.08 4.63 6.44
N MET A 121 -8.80 4.34 6.27
CA MET A 121 -8.04 4.69 5.07
C MET A 121 -7.54 3.44 4.33
N ILE A 122 -7.36 3.58 3.03
CA ILE A 122 -6.60 2.65 2.18
C ILE A 122 -5.44 3.40 1.52
N GLN A 123 -4.46 2.65 1.04
CA GLN A 123 -3.38 3.20 0.23
C GLN A 123 -3.49 2.67 -1.20
N GLN A 124 -3.46 3.58 -2.16
CA GLN A 124 -3.49 3.26 -3.58
C GLN A 124 -2.61 4.28 -4.30
N ILE A 125 -1.31 4.00 -4.40
CA ILE A 125 -0.35 4.93 -5.01
C ILE A 125 -0.74 5.19 -6.47
N SER A 126 -0.92 6.47 -6.79
CA SER A 126 -1.29 6.94 -8.12
C SER A 126 -0.16 7.75 -8.74
N HIS A 127 -0.01 7.64 -10.06
CA HIS A 127 0.98 8.41 -10.83
C HIS A 127 0.33 9.61 -11.54
N ASP A 128 -0.93 9.92 -11.22
CA ASP A 128 -1.71 11.04 -11.76
C ASP A 128 -2.05 12.04 -10.63
N PRO A 129 -1.09 12.88 -10.23
CA PRO A 129 -1.26 13.79 -9.08
C PRO A 129 -2.27 14.92 -9.37
N ASP A 130 -2.46 15.29 -10.63
CA ASP A 130 -3.39 16.36 -11.02
C ASP A 130 -4.84 15.96 -10.77
N ARG A 131 -5.17 14.68 -11.02
CA ARG A 131 -6.51 14.14 -10.80
C ARG A 131 -6.80 13.83 -9.33
N PHE A 132 -5.82 13.26 -8.63
CA PHE A 132 -6.05 12.62 -7.34
C PHE A 132 -5.51 13.41 -6.15
N GLY A 133 -4.73 14.47 -6.37
CA GLY A 133 -4.06 15.20 -5.31
C GLY A 133 -3.16 14.29 -4.45
N THR A 134 -2.93 14.71 -3.22
CA THR A 134 -2.16 13.95 -2.21
C THR A 134 -3.05 12.88 -1.56
N VAL A 135 -4.28 13.26 -1.20
CA VAL A 135 -5.22 12.42 -0.47
C VAL A 135 -6.62 12.52 -1.09
N GLY A 136 -7.28 11.38 -1.29
CA GLY A 136 -8.67 11.30 -1.72
C GLY A 136 -9.63 11.05 -0.56
N VAL A 137 -10.81 11.65 -0.60
CA VAL A 137 -11.96 11.31 0.24
C VAL A 137 -13.09 10.83 -0.65
N ILE A 138 -13.40 9.54 -0.58
CA ILE A 138 -14.56 8.95 -1.27
C ILE A 138 -15.74 9.03 -0.32
N VAL A 139 -16.78 9.77 -0.70
CA VAL A 139 -17.93 10.08 0.14
C VAL A 139 -19.04 9.06 -0.07
N GLY A 140 -19.29 8.25 0.96
CA GLY A 140 -20.32 7.22 0.96
C GLY A 140 -21.70 7.72 1.43
N ALA A 141 -22.66 6.81 1.49
CA ALA A 141 -24.04 7.12 1.89
C ALA A 141 -24.13 7.63 3.36
N ASP A 142 -23.13 7.33 4.17
CA ASP A 142 -22.98 7.76 5.56
C ASP A 142 -22.48 9.21 5.74
N TYR A 143 -22.29 9.99 4.66
CA TYR A 143 -21.67 11.32 4.71
C TYR A 143 -22.27 12.28 5.75
N ARG A 144 -23.56 12.18 6.04
CA ARG A 144 -24.21 13.03 7.05
C ARG A 144 -23.63 12.81 8.44
N ALA A 145 -23.35 11.55 8.79
CA ALA A 145 -22.69 11.22 10.06
C ALA A 145 -21.24 11.74 10.07
N ARG A 146 -20.55 11.70 8.94
CA ARG A 146 -19.18 12.21 8.81
C ARG A 146 -19.10 13.72 8.93
N VAL A 147 -20.06 14.45 8.35
CA VAL A 147 -20.17 15.90 8.53
C VAL A 147 -20.47 16.24 9.99
N ALA A 148 -21.39 15.52 10.65
CA ALA A 148 -21.67 15.73 12.07
C ALA A 148 -20.41 15.50 12.92
N GLN A 149 -19.67 14.42 12.66
CA GLN A 149 -18.41 14.10 13.34
C GLN A 149 -17.37 15.25 13.22
N LEU A 150 -17.25 15.86 12.04
CA LEU A 150 -16.33 16.99 11.82
C LEU A 150 -16.76 18.28 12.54
N LEU A 151 -18.06 18.49 12.73
CA LEU A 151 -18.58 19.69 13.40
C LEU A 151 -18.56 19.57 14.92
N GLU A 152 -18.49 18.36 15.45
CA GLU A 152 -18.54 18.07 16.89
C GLU A 152 -17.16 17.90 17.55
N GLY A 153 -16.07 17.75 16.78
CA GLY A 153 -14.74 17.35 17.29
C GLY A 153 -13.58 18.27 16.93
#